data_AF-A0A2X3YG52-F1
#
_entry.id   AF-A0A2X3YG52-F1
#
_cell.length_a   1.000
_cell.length_b   1.000
_cell.length_c   1.000
_cell.angle_alpha   90.00
_cell.angle_beta   90.00
_cell.angle_gamma   90.00
#
_symmetry.space_group_name_H-M   'P 1'
#
loop_
_entity.id
_entity.type
_entity.pdbx_description
1 polymer ?
#
loop_
_entity_poly.entity_id
_entity_poly.type
_entity_poly.pdbx_seq_one_letter_code
_entity_poly.pdbx_strand_id
1 'polypeptide(L)'
;MLAGEDSQTAALRELEEETGLVPDSIRLLEQVCSVNDQCHFDYYEVVVSGDKSQVRYQEGETDAHVWLPLKEVPDFVENHPCFNNQKKILNSLLD
;
A
#
# COMPACT_ATOMS: atom_id res chain seq x y z
N MET A 1 -13.79 -3.79 -0.29
CA MET A 1 -14.08 -4.52 0.96
C MET A 1 -15.29 -5.39 0.77
N LEU A 2 -15.17 -6.66 1.14
CA LEU A 2 -16.32 -7.56 1.16
C LEU A 2 -17.31 -7.10 2.23
N ALA A 3 -18.60 -7.34 2.02
CA ALA A 3 -19.62 -6.94 2.99
C ALA A 3 -19.39 -7.66 4.33
N GLY A 4 -19.10 -6.90 5.39
CA GLY A 4 -18.79 -7.42 6.72
C GLY A 4 -17.30 -7.61 7.02
N GLU A 5 -16.42 -7.32 6.06
CA GLU A 5 -14.96 -7.30 6.26
C GLU A 5 -14.52 -5.96 6.86
N ASP A 6 -13.67 -5.99 7.89
CA ASP A 6 -13.01 -4.79 8.40
C ASP A 6 -11.83 -4.38 7.52
N SER A 7 -11.45 -3.11 7.59
CA SER A 7 -10.44 -2.52 6.71
C SER A 7 -9.05 -3.12 6.87
N GLN A 8 -8.67 -3.55 8.07
CA GLN A 8 -7.37 -4.19 8.29
C GLN A 8 -7.35 -5.59 7.66
N THR A 9 -8.41 -6.37 7.86
CA THR A 9 -8.55 -7.68 7.22
C THR A 9 -8.55 -7.55 5.69
N ALA A 10 -9.26 -6.56 5.15
CA ALA A 10 -9.23 -6.26 3.72
C ALA A 10 -7.82 -5.91 3.25
N ALA A 11 -7.11 -5.00 3.92
CA ALA A 11 -5.75 -4.59 3.53
C ALA A 11 -4.76 -5.76 3.52
N LEU A 12 -4.88 -6.71 4.46
CA LEU A 12 -4.05 -7.92 4.50
C LEU A 12 -4.38 -8.87 3.36
N ARG A 13 -5.67 -9.10 3.07
CA ARG A 13 -6.10 -9.93 1.95
C ARG A 13 -5.63 -9.36 0.61
N GLU A 14 -5.86 -8.07 0.37
CA GLU A 14 -5.46 -7.39 -0.88
C GLU A 14 -3.92 -7.42 -1.04
N LEU A 15 -3.15 -7.24 0.04
CA LEU A 15 -1.68 -7.38 -0.02
C LEU A 15 -1.27 -8.79 -0.48
N GLU A 16 -1.92 -9.84 0.03
CA GLU A 16 -1.63 -11.23 -0.37
C GLU A 16 -2.10 -11.52 -1.81
N GLU A 17 -3.26 -11.03 -2.23
CA GLU A 17 -3.78 -11.22 -3.60
C GLU A 17 -2.92 -10.48 -4.64
N GLU A 18 -2.58 -9.22 -4.36
CA GLU A 18 -1.83 -8.37 -5.28
C GLU A 18 -0.33 -8.69 -5.30
N THR A 19 0.26 -9.23 -4.22
CA THR A 19 1.73 -9.39 -4.12
C THR A 19 2.20 -10.73 -3.58
N GLY A 20 1.32 -11.56 -3.02
CA GLY A 20 1.68 -12.82 -2.35
C GLY A 20 2.45 -12.64 -1.05
N LEU A 21 2.56 -11.41 -0.53
CA LEU A 21 3.31 -11.10 0.68
C LEU A 21 2.43 -11.25 1.92
N VAL A 22 3.02 -11.82 2.98
CA VAL A 22 2.41 -11.91 4.31
C VAL A 22 3.26 -11.07 5.28
N PRO A 23 2.70 -10.05 5.93
CA PRO A 23 3.48 -9.14 6.76
C PRO A 23 3.74 -9.71 8.16
N ASP A 24 4.89 -9.37 8.72
CA ASP A 24 5.23 -9.64 10.12
C ASP A 24 4.44 -8.73 11.08
N SER A 25 4.12 -7.52 10.62
CA SER A 25 3.33 -6.54 11.38
C SER A 25 2.61 -5.57 10.46
N ILE A 26 1.50 -5.03 10.96
CA ILE A 26 0.68 -4.03 10.30
C ILE A 26 0.31 -2.94 11.31
N ARG A 27 0.35 -1.67 10.88
CA ARG A 27 0.02 -0.49 11.69
C ARG A 27 -0.84 0.47 10.89
N LEU A 28 -1.98 0.89 11.45
CA LEU A 28 -2.80 1.95 10.88
C LEU A 28 -2.06 3.30 11.01
N LEU A 29 -1.92 4.02 9.90
CA LEU A 29 -1.29 5.33 9.82
C LEU A 29 -2.32 6.46 9.84
N GLU A 30 -3.35 6.35 9.00
CA GLU A 30 -4.34 7.41 8.82
C GLU A 30 -5.67 6.85 8.33
N GLN A 31 -6.77 7.51 8.68
CA GLN A 31 -8.11 7.26 8.15
C GLN A 31 -8.66 8.55 7.54
N VAL A 32 -9.10 8.50 6.28
CA VAL A 32 -9.55 9.68 5.53
C VAL A 32 -10.85 9.39 4.79
N CYS A 33 -11.88 10.20 5.04
CA CYS A 33 -13.06 10.25 4.16
C CYS A 33 -12.85 11.29 3.06
N SER A 34 -12.68 10.85 1.82
CA SER A 34 -12.64 11.73 0.66
C SER A 34 -14.02 11.86 0.05
N VAL A 35 -14.62 13.05 0.19
CA VAL A 35 -15.91 13.36 -0.44
C VAL A 35 -15.79 13.37 -1.96
N ASN A 36 -14.67 13.85 -2.50
CA ASN A 36 -14.44 13.94 -3.94
C ASN A 36 -14.35 12.55 -4.59
N ASP A 37 -13.65 11.63 -3.92
CA ASP A 37 -13.49 10.26 -4.42
C ASP A 37 -14.67 9.37 -4.04
N GLN A 38 -15.61 9.89 -3.23
CA GLN A 38 -16.72 9.14 -2.62
C GLN A 38 -16.24 7.86 -1.91
N CYS A 39 -15.07 7.96 -1.26
CA CYS A 39 -14.36 6.83 -0.68
C CYS A 39 -13.89 7.13 0.75
N HIS A 40 -13.83 6.08 1.55
CA HIS A 40 -13.11 6.05 2.81
C HIS A 40 -11.82 5.28 2.61
N PHE A 41 -10.71 5.82 3.09
CA PHE A 41 -9.38 5.24 2.99
C PHE A 41 -8.81 5.03 4.37
N ASP A 42 -8.40 3.79 4.65
CA ASP A 42 -7.55 3.45 5.79
C ASP A 42 -6.16 3.09 5.26
N TYR A 43 -5.16 3.86 5.65
CA TYR A 43 -3.77 3.66 5.22
C TYR A 43 -3.00 2.87 6.26
N TYR A 44 -2.33 1.81 5.82
CA TYR A 44 -1.54 0.95 6.68
C TYR A 44 -0.07 0.92 6.25
N GLU A 45 0.81 0.87 7.24
CA GLU A 45 2.20 0.47 7.06
C GLU A 45 2.32 -1.02 7.41
N VAL A 46 3.06 -1.76 6.60
CA VAL A 46 3.40 -3.16 6.87
C VAL A 46 4.91 -3.35 6.87
N VAL A 47 5.38 -4.28 7.70
CA VAL A 47 6.76 -4.76 7.68
C VAL A 47 6.74 -6.20 7.21
N VAL A 48 7.56 -6.49 6.20
CA VAL A 48 7.70 -7.83 5.62
C VAL A 48 9.17 -8.23 5.66
N SER A 49 9.50 -9.29 6.38
CA SER A 49 10.78 -9.98 6.30
C SER A 49 10.73 -11.05 5.22
N GLY A 50 11.83 -11.22 4.48
CA GLY A 50 11.90 -12.22 3.42
C GLY A 50 12.71 -11.77 2.22
N ASP A 51 12.65 -12.58 1.17
CA ASP A 51 13.31 -12.30 -0.09
C ASP A 51 12.38 -11.48 -0.98
N LYS A 52 12.90 -10.38 -1.52
CA LYS A 52 12.20 -9.53 -2.50
C LYS A 52 11.74 -10.29 -3.74
N SER A 53 12.32 -11.45 -4.03
CA SER A 53 11.91 -12.36 -5.12
C SER A 53 10.61 -13.12 -4.86
N GLN A 54 10.06 -13.07 -3.65
CA GLN A 54 8.85 -13.83 -3.28
C GLN A 54 7.55 -13.22 -3.83
N VAL A 55 7.59 -12.02 -4.41
CA VAL A 55 6.41 -11.35 -4.94
C VAL A 55 5.79 -12.17 -6.08
N ARG A 56 4.47 -12.37 -5.99
CA ARG A 56 3.65 -13.08 -6.99
C ARG A 56 2.35 -12.32 -7.17
N TYR A 57 1.86 -12.25 -8.40
CA TYR A 57 0.65 -11.51 -8.70
C TYR A 57 -0.51 -12.46 -8.99
N GLN A 58 -1.69 -12.14 -8.48
CA GLN A 58 -2.94 -12.66 -9.02
C GLN A 58 -3.19 -12.11 -10.43
N GLU A 59 -3.64 -12.97 -11.35
CA GLU A 59 -3.90 -12.58 -12.73
C GLU A 59 -5.04 -11.55 -12.80
N GLY A 60 -4.77 -10.39 -13.42
CA GLY A 60 -5.76 -9.34 -13.64
C GLY A 60 -5.79 -8.22 -12.60
N GLU A 61 -4.90 -8.25 -11.60
CA GLU A 61 -4.85 -7.22 -10.53
C GLU A 61 -3.61 -6.32 -10.61
N THR A 62 -2.42 -6.91 -10.50
CA THR A 62 -1.15 -6.16 -10.47
C THR A 62 -0.24 -6.57 -11.61
N ASP A 63 0.17 -5.59 -12.42
CA ASP A 63 1.06 -5.81 -13.57
C ASP A 63 2.54 -5.90 -13.16
N ALA A 64 2.97 -5.09 -12.20
CA ALA A 64 4.38 -4.95 -11.82
C ALA A 64 4.58 -4.28 -10.45
N HIS A 65 5.76 -4.46 -9.88
CA HIS A 65 6.25 -3.71 -8.71
C HIS A 65 7.71 -3.27 -8.90
N VAL A 66 8.14 -2.33 -8.07
CA VAL A 66 9.56 -1.98 -7.88
C VAL A 66 9.85 -1.80 -6.40
N TRP A 67 10.94 -2.39 -5.92
CA TRP A 67 11.44 -2.16 -4.57
C TRP A 67 12.38 -0.96 -4.56
N LEU A 68 11.99 0.13 -3.90
CA LEU A 68 12.79 1.34 -3.82
C LEU A 68 13.54 1.43 -2.47
N PRO A 69 14.83 1.81 -2.48
CA PRO A 69 15.48 2.33 -1.29
C PRO A 69 14.77 3.60 -0.79
N LEU A 70 14.66 3.78 0.52
CA LEU A 70 13.94 4.91 1.13
C LEU A 70 14.38 6.28 0.57
N LYS A 71 15.69 6.45 0.36
CA LYS A 71 16.30 7.67 -0.20
C LYS A 71 15.85 8.01 -1.63
N GLU A 72 15.32 7.04 -2.38
CA GLU A 72 14.89 7.19 -3.77
C GLU A 72 13.37 7.45 -3.88
N VAL A 73 12.63 7.29 -2.77
CA VAL A 73 11.17 7.49 -2.73
C VAL A 73 10.78 8.92 -3.10
N PRO A 74 11.41 10.00 -2.59
CA PRO A 74 11.05 11.37 -2.98
C PRO A 74 11.14 11.59 -4.49
N ASP A 75 12.26 11.20 -5.10
CA ASP A 75 12.50 11.34 -6.53
C ASP A 75 11.51 10.49 -7.35
N PHE A 76 11.19 9.28 -6.89
CA PHE A 76 10.24 8.42 -7.58
C PHE A 76 8.83 9.02 -7.59
N VAL A 77 8.34 9.50 -6.44
CA VAL A 77 7.00 10.07 -6.28
C VAL A 77 6.80 11.35 -7.08
N GLU A 78 7.86 12.14 -7.27
CA GLU A 78 7.82 13.35 -8.10
C GLU A 78 7.76 13.01 -9.59
N ASN A 79 8.50 12.00 -10.03
CA ASN A 79 8.70 11.71 -11.46
C ASN A 79 7.78 10.61 -12.03
N HIS A 80 6.97 9.94 -11.20
CA HIS A 80 6.04 8.89 -11.63
C HIS A 80 4.59 9.19 -11.21
N PRO A 81 3.58 8.67 -11.94
CA PRO A 81 2.19 8.76 -11.51
C PRO A 81 2.00 8.12 -10.13
N CYS A 82 1.51 8.90 -9.19
CA CYS A 82 1.14 8.45 -7.85
C CYS A 82 -0.05 9.27 -7.36
N PHE A 83 -1.01 8.65 -6.70
CA PHE A 83 -2.21 9.34 -6.23
C PHE A 83 -1.84 10.37 -5.14
N ASN A 84 -2.49 11.53 -5.16
CA ASN A 84 -2.17 12.62 -4.23
C ASN A 84 -2.25 12.22 -2.76
N ASN A 85 -3.16 11.31 -2.39
CA ASN A 85 -3.26 10.85 -1.00
C ASN A 85 -2.09 9.92 -0.62
N GLN A 86 -1.63 9.06 -1.54
CA GLN A 86 -0.42 8.25 -1.35
C GLN A 86 0.83 9.15 -1.18
N LYS A 87 0.95 10.22 -1.97
CA LYS A 87 2.05 11.19 -1.84
C LYS A 87 2.10 11.82 -0.44
N LYS A 88 0.94 12.21 0.10
CA LYS A 88 0.83 12.80 1.45
C LYS A 88 1.29 11.83 2.53
N ILE A 89 0.81 10.59 2.49
CA ILE A 89 1.20 9.54 3.46
C ILE A 89 2.70 9.29 3.38
N LEU A 90 3.24 9.07 2.18
CA LEU A 90 4.67 8.81 2.00
C LEU A 90 5.54 9.95 2.53
N ASN A 91 5.18 11.20 2.26
CA ASN A 91 5.90 12.35 2.81
C ASN A 91 5.85 12.37 4.35
N SER A 92 4.71 12.05 4.97
CA SER A 92 4.59 12.00 6.43
C SER A 92 5.44 10.91 7.12
N LEU A 93 5.88 9.90 6.37
CA LEU A 93 6.74 8.83 6.85
C LEU A 93 8.24 9.12 6.66
N LEU A 94 8.57 10.11 5.82
CA LEU A 94 9.95 10.48 5.46
C LEU A 94 10.49 11.63 6.31
N ASP A 95 9.61 12.38 6.99
CA ASP A 95 9.93 13.45 7.95
C ASP A 95 10.28 12.91 9.35
#